data_AF-A0A0D0ADE9-F1
#
_entry.id   AF-A0A0D0ADE9-F1
#
_cell.length_a   1.000
_cell.length_b   1.000
_cell.length_c   1.000
_cell.angle_alpha   90.00
_cell.angle_beta   90.00
_cell.angle_gamma   90.00
#
_symmetry.space_group_name_H-M   'P 1'
#
loop_
_entity.id
_entity.type
_entity.pdbx_description
1 polymer ?
#
loop_
_entity_poly.entity_id
_entity_poly.type
_entity_poly.pdbx_seq_one_letter_code
_entity_poly.pdbx_strand_id
1 'polypeptide(L)'
;MSQWPSPLAGYEGAEPLPTTLNPDGKSLYNPPGPRSAVYDEFPKPFDPSKNGFDFHIYYMPAVAAHAQFAKELHERVRREFPELRLYKLWDKAIGPHPTAMFEVNTFSPHQTGAFFSWLVVNRGPCDVLVHPNTGNALKDHTELATWIGKRWPLYEERLHGPPSHSS
;
A
#
# COMPACT_ATOMS: atom_id res chain seq x y z
N MET A 1 -12.30 1.51 -27.98
CA MET A 1 -10.99 0.95 -27.55
C MET A 1 -10.89 1.13 -26.04
N SER A 2 -10.31 0.16 -25.32
CA SER A 2 -10.10 0.26 -23.87
C SER A 2 -9.20 1.45 -23.53
N GLN A 3 -9.52 2.21 -22.47
CA GLN A 3 -8.63 3.25 -21.95
C GLN A 3 -7.38 2.68 -21.25
N TRP A 4 -7.40 1.37 -20.96
CA TRP A 4 -6.32 0.66 -20.27
C TRP A 4 -5.46 -0.12 -21.25
N PRO A 5 -4.11 -0.06 -21.12
CA PRO A 5 -3.22 -0.92 -21.89
C PRO A 5 -3.46 -2.39 -21.53
N SER A 6 -3.14 -3.29 -22.46
CA SER A 6 -3.20 -4.73 -22.22
C SER A 6 -2.23 -5.11 -21.10
N PRO A 7 -2.64 -5.91 -20.10
CA PRO A 7 -1.71 -6.51 -19.14
C PRO A 7 -0.68 -7.45 -19.78
N LEU A 8 -0.92 -7.87 -21.04
CA LEU A 8 0.01 -8.66 -21.84
C LEU A 8 0.96 -7.79 -22.68
N ALA A 9 0.97 -6.47 -22.48
CA ALA A 9 1.93 -5.59 -23.14
C ALA A 9 3.37 -6.06 -22.84
N GLY A 10 4.17 -6.26 -23.89
CA GLY A 10 5.51 -6.84 -23.81
C GLY A 10 5.58 -8.36 -24.01
N TYR A 11 4.42 -9.04 -24.18
CA TYR A 11 4.32 -10.47 -24.44
C TYR A 11 3.63 -10.79 -25.79
N GLU A 12 3.55 -9.82 -26.71
CA GLU A 12 2.80 -9.96 -27.97
C GLU A 12 3.32 -11.08 -28.88
N GLY A 13 4.60 -11.44 -28.76
CA GLY A 13 5.24 -12.53 -29.49
C GLY A 13 5.57 -13.76 -28.64
N ALA A 14 5.04 -13.85 -27.42
CA ALA A 14 5.32 -14.98 -26.54
C ALA A 14 4.60 -16.25 -27.03
N GLU A 15 5.25 -17.40 -26.87
CA GLU A 15 4.64 -18.70 -27.15
C GLU A 15 3.40 -18.94 -26.26
N PRO A 16 2.37 -19.67 -26.76
CA PRO A 16 1.20 -20.00 -25.96
C PRO A 16 1.57 -20.79 -24.69
N LEU A 17 0.96 -20.42 -23.56
CA LEU A 17 1.14 -21.16 -22.30
C LEU A 17 0.40 -22.51 -22.33
N PRO A 18 0.95 -23.56 -21.72
CA PRO A 18 0.27 -24.85 -21.59
C PRO A 18 -0.93 -24.76 -20.63
N THR A 19 -1.90 -25.65 -20.80
CA THR A 19 -3.08 -25.78 -19.92
C THR A 19 -2.97 -26.96 -18.94
N THR A 20 -1.81 -27.59 -18.88
CA THR A 20 -1.53 -28.73 -17.99
C THR A 20 -1.65 -28.32 -16.52
N LEU A 21 -2.25 -29.19 -15.70
CA LEU A 21 -2.37 -28.98 -14.25
C LEU A 21 -1.18 -29.58 -13.49
N ASN A 22 -0.80 -28.94 -12.39
CA ASN A 22 0.15 -29.46 -11.41
C ASN A 22 -0.47 -30.62 -10.60
N PRO A 23 0.32 -31.36 -9.79
CA PRO A 23 -0.17 -32.52 -9.02
C PRO A 23 -1.32 -32.23 -8.04
N ASP A 24 -1.53 -30.97 -7.65
CA ASP A 24 -2.67 -30.57 -6.82
C ASP A 24 -4.02 -30.59 -7.56
N GLY A 25 -4.00 -30.80 -8.88
CA GLY A 25 -5.18 -30.85 -9.76
C GLY A 25 -5.91 -29.51 -9.91
N LYS A 26 -5.32 -28.40 -9.47
CA LYS A 26 -5.94 -27.07 -9.43
C LYS A 26 -5.07 -25.98 -10.06
N SER A 27 -3.77 -25.96 -9.79
CA SER A 27 -2.87 -24.94 -10.30
C SER A 27 -2.33 -25.32 -11.67
N LEU A 28 -2.12 -24.31 -12.53
CA LEU A 28 -1.55 -24.49 -13.86
C LEU A 28 -0.03 -24.67 -13.76
N TYR A 29 0.51 -25.56 -14.59
CA TYR A 29 1.94 -25.62 -14.81
C TYR A 29 2.38 -24.39 -15.60
N ASN A 30 3.24 -23.57 -14.98
CA ASN A 30 3.92 -22.48 -15.65
C ASN A 30 5.33 -22.93 -16.04
N PRO A 31 5.75 -22.82 -17.32
CA PRO A 31 7.13 -23.06 -17.70
C PRO A 31 8.09 -22.21 -16.87
N PRO A 32 9.23 -22.76 -16.40
CA PRO A 32 10.23 -21.98 -15.67
C PRO A 32 10.70 -20.77 -16.46
N GLY A 33 10.84 -19.63 -15.78
CA GLY A 33 11.31 -18.38 -16.35
C GLY A 33 12.12 -17.57 -15.34
N PRO A 34 12.70 -16.43 -15.74
CA PRO A 34 13.40 -15.56 -14.80
C PRO A 34 12.44 -15.06 -13.71
N ARG A 35 12.98 -14.84 -12.51
CA ARG A 35 12.23 -14.19 -11.43
C ARG A 35 11.81 -12.78 -11.88
N SER A 36 10.60 -12.37 -11.54
CA SER A 36 10.14 -11.00 -11.81
C SER A 36 11.04 -9.99 -11.10
N ALA A 37 11.46 -8.94 -11.81
CA ALA A 37 12.21 -7.83 -11.24
C ALA A 37 11.44 -7.10 -10.12
N VAL A 38 10.10 -7.26 -10.07
CA VAL A 38 9.24 -6.62 -9.06
C VAL A 38 9.47 -7.15 -7.65
N TYR A 39 10.19 -8.26 -7.49
CA TYR A 39 10.66 -8.64 -6.17
C TYR A 39 11.68 -7.65 -5.62
N ASP A 40 12.53 -7.07 -6.48
CA ASP A 40 13.66 -6.25 -6.05
C ASP A 40 13.35 -4.74 -6.13
N GLU A 41 12.51 -4.32 -7.07
CA GLU A 41 12.12 -2.92 -7.27
C GLU A 41 10.62 -2.75 -7.51
N PHE A 42 10.05 -1.59 -7.15
CA PHE A 42 8.66 -1.31 -7.52
C PHE A 42 8.52 -1.12 -9.04
N PRO A 43 7.38 -1.51 -9.64
CA PRO A 43 7.14 -1.29 -11.05
C PRO A 43 7.10 0.22 -11.37
N LYS A 44 7.34 0.62 -12.62
CA LYS A 44 7.10 2.01 -13.03
C LYS A 44 5.62 2.38 -12.83
N PRO A 45 5.28 3.64 -12.49
CA PRO A 45 6.13 4.84 -12.52
C PRO A 45 6.79 5.21 -11.17
N PHE A 46 7.03 4.25 -10.27
CA PHE A 46 7.60 4.56 -8.97
C PHE A 46 8.97 5.24 -9.07
N ASP A 47 9.18 6.25 -8.22
CA ASP A 47 10.46 6.94 -8.05
C ASP A 47 11.24 6.27 -6.91
N PRO A 48 12.36 5.58 -7.20
CA PRO A 48 13.13 4.87 -6.18
C PRO A 48 13.79 5.79 -5.15
N SER A 49 13.83 7.10 -5.39
CA SER A 49 14.32 8.09 -4.42
C SER A 49 13.29 8.47 -3.34
N LYS A 50 12.04 8.02 -3.49
CA LYS A 50 10.93 8.29 -2.58
C LYS A 50 10.46 7.01 -1.88
N ASN A 51 9.65 7.17 -0.83
CA ASN A 51 8.90 6.06 -0.26
C ASN A 51 7.95 5.48 -1.31
N GLY A 52 7.85 4.16 -1.36
CA GLY A 52 6.98 3.45 -2.29
C GLY A 52 5.54 3.43 -1.82
N PHE A 53 5.28 2.89 -0.64
CA PHE A 53 3.93 2.80 -0.08
C PHE A 53 3.85 3.41 1.31
N ASP A 54 2.71 4.05 1.57
CA ASP A 54 2.35 4.58 2.88
C ASP A 54 1.19 3.79 3.46
N PHE A 55 1.32 3.51 4.75
CA PHE A 55 0.33 2.86 5.58
C PHE A 55 -0.14 3.88 6.60
N HIS A 56 -1.40 4.28 6.53
CA HIS A 56 -2.04 5.16 7.49
C HIS A 56 -2.93 4.34 8.41
N ILE A 57 -2.48 4.15 9.64
CA ILE A 57 -3.16 3.32 10.64
C ILE A 57 -4.11 4.21 11.44
N TYR A 58 -5.41 4.03 11.24
CA TYR A 58 -6.49 4.81 11.83
C TYR A 58 -7.03 4.18 13.09
N TYR A 59 -7.42 5.03 14.03
CA TYR A 59 -8.12 4.62 15.24
C TYR A 59 -9.16 5.66 15.65
N MET A 60 -10.06 5.27 16.55
CA MET A 60 -11.07 6.16 17.12
C MET A 60 -10.56 6.68 18.47
N PRO A 61 -10.10 7.94 18.56
CA PRO A 61 -9.46 8.45 19.78
C PRO A 61 -10.45 8.58 20.95
N ALA A 62 -11.75 8.73 20.66
CA ALA A 62 -12.82 8.78 21.66
C ALA A 62 -13.10 7.42 22.31
N VAL A 63 -12.63 6.31 21.73
CA VAL A 63 -12.75 4.97 22.31
C VAL A 63 -11.45 4.63 23.02
N ALA A 64 -11.45 4.70 24.36
CA ALA A 64 -10.24 4.55 25.18
C ALA A 64 -9.43 3.28 24.84
N ALA A 65 -10.09 2.15 24.62
CA ALA A 65 -9.45 0.90 24.22
C ALA A 65 -8.75 0.99 22.86
N HIS A 66 -9.35 1.68 21.88
CA HIS A 66 -8.72 1.88 20.55
C HIS A 66 -7.53 2.82 20.65
N ALA A 67 -7.66 3.92 21.42
CA ALA A 67 -6.56 4.86 21.64
C ALA A 67 -5.38 4.21 22.35
N GLN A 68 -5.62 3.37 23.35
CA GLN A 68 -4.57 2.61 24.02
C GLN A 68 -3.92 1.60 23.08
N PHE A 69 -4.72 0.81 22.36
CA PHE A 69 -4.20 -0.16 21.40
C PHE A 69 -3.35 0.51 20.31
N ALA A 70 -3.79 1.65 19.77
CA ALA A 70 -3.04 2.36 18.73
C ALA A 70 -1.66 2.85 19.24
N LYS A 71 -1.56 3.27 20.50
CA LYS A 71 -0.28 3.65 21.12
C LYS A 71 0.65 2.45 21.28
N GLU A 72 0.12 1.32 21.74
CA GLU A 72 0.88 0.07 21.88
C GLU A 72 1.31 -0.48 20.53
N LEU A 73 0.42 -0.43 19.52
CA LEU A 73 0.72 -0.83 18.15
C LEU A 73 1.81 0.07 17.56
N HIS A 74 1.73 1.39 17.75
CA HIS A 74 2.76 2.35 17.33
C HIS A 74 4.13 2.00 17.95
N GLU A 75 4.17 1.72 19.25
CA GLU A 75 5.40 1.26 19.91
C GLU A 75 5.88 -0.07 19.34
N ARG A 76 4.97 -1.03 19.13
CA ARG A 76 5.34 -2.35 18.60
C ARG A 76 5.95 -2.24 17.21
N VAL A 77 5.40 -1.42 16.32
CA VAL A 77 5.98 -1.20 14.99
C VAL A 77 7.41 -0.64 15.12
N ARG A 78 7.67 0.29 16.04
CA ARG A 78 9.03 0.82 16.28
C ARG A 78 10.02 -0.24 16.76
N ARG A 79 9.55 -1.27 17.48
CA ARG A 79 10.39 -2.37 17.99
C ARG A 79 10.61 -3.46 16.96
N GLU A 80 9.57 -3.78 16.19
CA GLU A 80 9.58 -4.88 15.20
C GLU A 80 10.22 -4.46 13.87
N PHE A 81 10.00 -3.21 13.46
CA PHE A 81 10.42 -2.66 12.17
C PHE A 81 11.18 -1.33 12.35
N PRO A 82 12.28 -1.30 13.12
CA PRO A 82 13.04 -0.07 13.36
C PRO A 82 13.62 0.56 12.08
N GLU A 83 13.72 -0.20 11.00
CA GLU A 83 14.20 0.23 9.69
C GLU A 83 13.14 0.97 8.85
N LEU A 84 11.85 0.86 9.20
CA LEU A 84 10.79 1.57 8.50
C LEU A 84 10.69 3.02 8.97
N ARG A 85 10.29 3.91 8.07
CA ARG A 85 10.04 5.30 8.44
C ARG A 85 8.67 5.39 9.08
N LEU A 86 8.65 5.57 10.40
CA LEU A 86 7.42 5.69 11.18
C LEU A 86 7.27 7.12 11.74
N TYR A 87 6.10 7.70 11.54
CA TYR A 87 5.78 9.06 11.96
C TYR A 87 5.16 9.09 13.36
N LYS A 88 5.08 10.28 13.95
CA LYS A 88 4.43 10.46 15.26
C LYS A 88 2.95 10.08 15.20
N LEU A 89 2.42 9.67 16.34
CA LEU A 89 1.01 9.42 16.52
C LEU A 89 0.25 10.74 16.60
N TRP A 90 -0.75 10.90 15.73
CA TRP A 90 -1.71 12.01 15.76
C TRP A 90 -2.98 11.56 16.47
N ASP A 91 -3.50 12.43 17.33
CA ASP A 91 -4.74 12.26 18.11
C ASP A 91 -5.96 12.93 17.46
N LYS A 92 -5.80 13.44 16.24
CA LYS A 92 -6.79 14.19 15.47
C LYS A 92 -6.61 13.98 13.97
N ALA A 93 -7.63 14.37 13.22
CA ALA A 93 -7.58 14.45 11.75
C ALA A 93 -6.45 15.38 11.28
N ILE A 94 -5.75 14.98 10.22
CA ILE A 94 -4.71 15.78 9.58
C ILE A 94 -4.69 15.50 8.07
N GLY A 95 -4.43 16.53 7.25
CA GLY A 95 -4.42 16.37 5.79
C GLY A 95 -5.72 15.74 5.28
N PRO A 96 -5.67 14.74 4.38
CA PRO A 96 -6.85 14.06 3.85
C PRO A 96 -7.49 13.05 4.83
N HIS A 97 -6.87 12.81 5.99
CA HIS A 97 -7.23 11.72 6.90
C HIS A 97 -8.31 12.18 7.90
N PRO A 98 -9.45 11.46 7.99
CA PRO A 98 -10.65 11.92 8.71
C PRO A 98 -10.60 11.71 10.23
N THR A 99 -9.62 10.97 10.74
CA THR A 99 -9.51 10.59 12.16
C THR A 99 -8.06 10.59 12.62
N ALA A 100 -7.85 10.32 13.90
CA ALA A 100 -6.55 10.10 14.51
C ALA A 100 -5.83 8.92 13.85
N MET A 101 -4.52 9.09 13.61
CA MET A 101 -3.75 8.14 12.83
C MET A 101 -2.25 8.19 13.13
N PHE A 102 -1.51 7.21 12.63
CA PHE A 102 -0.07 7.33 12.40
C PHE A 102 0.31 6.73 11.04
N GLU A 103 1.42 7.21 10.49
CA GLU A 103 1.90 6.83 9.16
C GLU A 103 3.18 5.98 9.27
N VAL A 104 3.30 4.97 8.41
CA VAL A 104 4.50 4.15 8.23
C VAL A 104 4.78 3.99 6.74
N ASN A 105 6.02 4.24 6.33
CA ASN A 105 6.41 4.28 4.93
C ASN A 105 7.37 3.13 4.65
N THR A 106 7.17 2.50 3.50
CA THR A 106 7.97 1.37 3.01
C THR A 106 8.65 1.74 1.70
N PHE A 107 9.84 1.22 1.47
CA PHE A 107 10.75 1.64 0.39
C PHE A 107 11.08 0.50 -0.59
N SER A 108 10.67 -0.73 -0.30
CA SER A 108 10.86 -1.88 -1.20
C SER A 108 9.65 -2.81 -1.20
N PRO A 109 9.47 -3.61 -2.27
CA PRO A 109 8.42 -4.63 -2.34
C PRO A 109 8.46 -5.61 -1.15
N HIS A 110 9.66 -6.00 -0.71
CA HIS A 110 9.84 -6.88 0.45
C HIS A 110 9.36 -6.22 1.75
N GLN A 111 9.71 -4.96 2.00
CA GLN A 111 9.22 -4.21 3.17
C GLN A 111 7.70 -4.06 3.14
N THR A 112 7.13 -3.68 2.01
CA THR A 112 5.67 -3.54 1.85
C THR A 112 4.95 -4.85 2.11
N GLY A 113 5.41 -5.96 1.51
CA GLY A 113 4.82 -7.28 1.70
C GLY A 113 4.92 -7.79 3.14
N ALA A 114 6.09 -7.62 3.77
CA ALA A 114 6.30 -8.02 5.16
C ALA A 114 5.41 -7.22 6.11
N PHE A 115 5.40 -5.89 5.98
CA PHE A 115 4.63 -5.00 6.85
C PHE A 115 3.12 -5.17 6.65
N PHE A 116 2.66 -5.30 5.40
CA PHE A 116 1.27 -5.59 5.08
C PHE A 116 0.81 -6.89 5.75
N SER A 117 1.57 -7.97 5.57
CA SER A 117 1.23 -9.29 6.12
C SER A 117 1.19 -9.25 7.65
N TRP A 118 2.12 -8.53 8.27
CA TRP A 118 2.15 -8.36 9.73
C TRP A 118 0.95 -7.54 10.23
N LEU A 119 0.59 -6.43 9.57
CA LEU A 119 -0.56 -5.60 9.96
C LEU A 119 -1.90 -6.32 9.81
N VAL A 120 -2.07 -7.15 8.77
CA VAL A 120 -3.30 -7.97 8.60
C VAL A 120 -3.60 -8.78 9.86
N VAL A 121 -2.57 -9.29 10.53
CA VAL A 121 -2.69 -10.10 11.75
C VAL A 121 -2.74 -9.24 13.02
N ASN A 122 -1.94 -8.18 13.10
CA ASN A 122 -1.65 -7.48 14.37
C ASN A 122 -2.38 -6.14 14.57
N ARG A 123 -3.10 -5.61 13.56
CA ARG A 123 -3.71 -4.27 13.65
C ARG A 123 -4.83 -4.13 14.70
N GLY A 124 -5.35 -5.23 15.22
CA GLY A 124 -6.48 -5.22 16.16
C GLY A 124 -7.66 -4.38 15.65
N PRO A 125 -8.15 -3.39 16.43
CA PRO A 125 -9.28 -2.55 16.04
C PRO A 125 -8.94 -1.42 15.04
N CYS A 126 -7.66 -1.23 14.69
CA CYS A 126 -7.25 -0.15 13.79
C CYS A 126 -7.52 -0.50 12.33
N ASP A 127 -8.04 0.42 11.54
CA ASP A 127 -8.18 0.27 10.09
C ASP A 127 -6.98 0.91 9.38
N VAL A 128 -6.58 0.41 8.21
CA VAL A 128 -5.36 0.88 7.54
C VAL A 128 -5.65 1.24 6.10
N LEU A 129 -5.41 2.51 5.74
CA LEU A 129 -5.28 2.92 4.34
C LEU A 129 -3.87 2.61 3.87
N VAL A 130 -3.75 1.89 2.77
CA VAL A 130 -2.46 1.58 2.13
C VAL A 130 -2.51 2.13 0.71
N HIS A 131 -1.56 2.99 0.34
CA HIS A 131 -1.50 3.52 -1.02
C HIS A 131 -0.07 3.63 -1.53
N PRO A 132 0.15 3.53 -2.85
CA PRO A 132 1.44 3.81 -3.46
C PRO A 132 1.72 5.31 -3.51
N ASN A 133 2.94 5.70 -3.85
CA ASN A 133 3.31 7.08 -4.16
C ASN A 133 3.80 7.18 -5.60
N THR A 134 2.85 7.35 -6.53
CA THR A 134 3.13 7.42 -7.98
C THR A 134 3.33 8.85 -8.49
N GLY A 135 3.23 9.84 -7.60
CA GLY A 135 3.33 11.26 -7.92
C GLY A 135 1.99 11.93 -8.22
N ASN A 136 0.89 11.18 -8.14
CA ASN A 136 -0.48 11.72 -8.22
C ASN A 136 -1.22 11.42 -6.91
N ALA A 137 -1.12 12.33 -5.95
CA ALA A 137 -1.67 12.13 -4.60
C ALA A 137 -3.17 11.79 -4.61
N LEU A 138 -3.98 12.45 -5.44
CA LEU A 138 -5.41 12.15 -5.55
C LEU A 138 -5.64 10.71 -6.01
N LYS A 139 -4.98 10.30 -7.10
CA LYS A 139 -5.09 8.94 -7.64
C LYS A 139 -4.57 7.89 -6.67
N ASP A 140 -3.44 8.18 -6.03
CA ASP A 140 -2.79 7.31 -5.05
C ASP A 140 -3.75 6.98 -3.89
N HIS A 141 -4.37 7.99 -3.29
CA HIS A 141 -5.24 7.83 -2.12
C HIS A 141 -6.65 7.34 -2.45
N THR A 142 -7.07 7.35 -3.72
CA THR A 142 -8.44 6.99 -4.14
C THR A 142 -8.49 5.73 -5.00
N GLU A 143 -7.91 5.76 -6.19
CA GLU A 143 -7.98 4.69 -7.18
C GLU A 143 -6.97 3.57 -6.91
N LEU A 144 -5.78 3.91 -6.43
CA LEU A 144 -4.70 2.94 -6.16
C LEU A 144 -4.63 2.51 -4.69
N ALA A 145 -5.55 3.02 -3.88
CA ALA A 145 -5.62 2.70 -2.46
C ALA A 145 -6.22 1.30 -2.23
N THR A 146 -5.67 0.61 -1.24
CA THR A 146 -6.25 -0.60 -0.65
C THR A 146 -6.44 -0.41 0.86
N TRP A 147 -7.30 -1.22 1.46
CA TRP A 147 -7.64 -1.10 2.87
C TRP A 147 -7.48 -2.42 3.61
N ILE A 148 -6.88 -2.35 4.79
CA ILE A 148 -6.89 -3.45 5.76
C ILE A 148 -7.94 -3.11 6.83
N GLY A 149 -9.05 -3.84 6.83
CA GLY A 149 -10.20 -3.52 7.66
C GLY A 149 -11.24 -2.69 6.93
N LYS A 150 -11.85 -1.73 7.64
CA LYS A 150 -12.93 -0.91 7.11
C LYS A 150 -12.37 0.30 6.36
N ARG A 151 -12.95 0.62 5.21
CA ARG A 151 -12.65 1.85 4.47
C ARG A 151 -13.25 3.06 5.16
N TRP A 152 -12.47 4.14 5.24
CA TRP A 152 -12.94 5.44 5.71
C TRP A 152 -13.06 6.44 4.54
N PRO A 153 -14.00 7.39 4.60
CA PRO A 153 -14.04 8.50 3.64
C PRO A 153 -12.81 9.42 3.85
N LEU A 154 -12.21 9.90 2.77
CA LEU A 154 -11.09 10.85 2.84
C LEU A 154 -11.56 12.26 2.45
N TYR A 155 -10.86 13.29 2.92
CA TYR A 155 -11.04 14.67 2.45
C TYR A 155 -10.28 14.87 1.13
N GLU A 156 -10.80 14.33 0.04
CA GLU A 156 -10.16 14.31 -1.28
C GLU A 156 -9.80 15.72 -1.79
N GLU A 157 -10.57 16.74 -1.39
CA GLU A 157 -10.30 18.14 -1.72
C GLU A 157 -8.94 18.64 -1.20
N ARG A 158 -8.37 17.95 -0.21
CA ARG A 158 -7.04 18.26 0.37
C ARG A 158 -5.90 17.55 -0.36
N LEU A 159 -6.19 16.73 -1.37
CA LEU A 159 -5.21 16.02 -2.20
C LEU A 159 -4.89 16.75 -3.50
N HIS A 160 -5.65 17.81 -3.83
CA HIS A 160 -5.30 18.69 -4.94
C HIS A 160 -4.05 19.49 -4.56
N GLY A 161 -2.94 19.23 -5.25
CA GLY A 161 -1.81 20.16 -5.25
C GLY A 161 -2.24 21.52 -5.82
N PRO A 162 -1.46 22.60 -5.59
CA PRO A 162 -1.68 23.83 -6.34
C PRO A 162 -1.71 23.51 -7.85
N PRO A 163 -2.57 24.16 -8.65
CA PRO A 163 -2.63 23.90 -10.07
C PRO A 163 -1.22 24.01 -10.66
N SER A 164 -0.81 22.99 -11.41
CA SER A 164 0.44 23.02 -12.15
C SER A 164 0.38 24.20 -13.13
N HIS A 165 1.02 25.31 -12.79
CA HIS A 165 1.27 26.36 -13.77
C HIS A 165 2.30 25.81 -14.76
N SER A 166 1.81 25.33 -15.91
CA SER A 166 2.63 25.17 -17.10
C SER A 166 2.84 26.56 -17.70
N SER A 167 4.02 27.14 -17.46
CA SER A 167 4.63 28.21 -18.25
C SER A 167 6.15 28.03 -18.23
#